data_AF-A0A2V9V0X7-F1
#
_entry.id   AF-A0A2V9V0X7-F1
#
_cell.length_a   1.000
_cell.length_b   1.000
_cell.length_c   1.000
_cell.angle_alpha   90.00
_cell.angle_beta   90.00
_cell.angle_gamma   90.00
#
_symmetry.space_group_name_H-M   'P 1'
#
loop_
_entity.id
_entity.type
_entity.pdbx_description
1 polymer ?
#
loop_
_entity_poly.entity_id
_entity_poly.type
_entity_poly.pdbx_seq_one_letter_code
_entity_poly.pdbx_strand_id
1 'polypeptide(L)'
;METTRKAINKNPAQTKRGRRNLDDVGDALGWATRRSYTWKPTMTISEIGLRTIAFCVGTLLFYSIFLYEDENVRVQSSLEDWWIRLEDQRQAALSRQTLFAREIARSVDRFLDRVLGSDLLSLRAIAISVCYSLCTASGTALVLFRRSIEEDQPPHIVPIAWAFNLCLAVVGTLPMLKPKLSWIPIVAICLLIIANGGVLFIAWYYYSSNIPFSTAYGSELLALPLTRRVLKKVSNVVSPGSFFQLLAANLMAVSLVVLIPYYLGLTIQLPFLMKLAFMNVWSGLLLLCPFLVAVVMLVHRICWPTVLRPLYVAQRVRIIDSKLLLGTLGITLLNVALGPRIATIRGALRLILKQIFR
;
A
#
# COMPACT_ATOMS: atom_id res chain seq x y z
N MET A 1 -15.17 -16.95 80.48
CA MET A 1 -16.11 -18.03 80.10
C MET A 1 -16.42 -17.85 78.63
N GLU A 2 -15.83 -18.66 77.74
CA GLU A 2 -16.49 -19.89 77.25
C GLU A 2 -17.83 -19.50 76.61
N THR A 3 -17.98 -19.43 75.30
CA THR A 3 -17.83 -20.53 74.35
C THR A 3 -18.12 -19.98 72.95
N THR A 4 -17.20 -20.10 71.98
CA THR A 4 -17.54 -20.25 70.54
C THR A 4 -16.30 -20.63 69.71
N ARG A 5 -15.60 -21.69 70.15
CA ARG A 5 -14.76 -22.50 69.27
C ARG A 5 -15.64 -23.62 68.71
N LYS A 6 -16.20 -23.44 67.52
CA LYS A 6 -16.83 -24.54 66.77
C LYS A 6 -16.28 -24.61 65.35
N ALA A 7 -15.54 -25.69 65.14
CA ALA A 7 -15.51 -26.49 63.91
C ALA A 7 -15.00 -25.82 62.62
N ILE A 8 -13.68 -25.67 62.52
CA ILE A 8 -13.00 -25.77 61.22
C ILE A 8 -12.77 -27.27 60.97
N ASN A 9 -13.75 -27.90 60.34
CA ASN A 9 -13.66 -29.28 59.86
C ASN A 9 -12.79 -29.30 58.60
N LYS A 10 -11.47 -29.51 58.77
CA LYS A 10 -10.53 -29.67 57.64
C LYS A 10 -10.76 -31.03 57.01
N ASN A 11 -11.43 -31.02 55.87
CA ASN A 11 -11.63 -32.19 55.01
C ASN A 11 -10.30 -32.58 54.34
N PRO A 12 -9.65 -33.70 54.70
CA PRO A 12 -8.32 -34.07 54.18
C PRO A 12 -8.34 -34.53 52.71
N ALA A 13 -9.51 -34.60 52.07
CA ALA A 13 -9.64 -34.94 50.66
C ALA A 13 -9.37 -33.77 49.69
N GLN A 14 -9.43 -32.51 50.15
CA GLN A 14 -9.18 -31.35 49.28
C GLN A 14 -7.70 -30.97 49.14
N THR A 15 -6.82 -31.44 50.03
CA THR A 15 -5.37 -31.14 49.97
C THR A 15 -4.60 -31.97 48.94
N LYS A 16 -5.17 -33.05 48.39
CA LYS A 16 -4.52 -33.84 47.32
C LYS A 16 -4.80 -33.35 45.89
N ARG A 17 -5.89 -32.60 45.67
CA ARG A 17 -6.18 -31.99 44.34
C ARG A 17 -5.39 -30.71 44.07
N GLY A 18 -4.93 -30.00 45.11
CA GLY A 18 -4.12 -28.79 44.96
C GLY A 18 -2.66 -29.01 44.56
N ARG A 19 -2.11 -30.23 44.75
CA ARG A 19 -0.71 -30.52 44.37
C ARG A 19 -0.51 -30.88 42.89
N ARG A 20 -1.48 -31.52 42.24
CA ARG A 20 -1.34 -31.85 40.80
C ARG A 20 -1.34 -30.62 39.89
N ASN A 21 -1.98 -29.52 40.29
CA ASN A 21 -1.99 -28.28 39.50
C ASN A 21 -0.68 -27.48 39.57
N LEU A 22 0.19 -27.71 40.55
CA LEU A 22 1.46 -26.97 40.65
C LEU A 22 2.54 -27.55 39.74
N ASP A 23 2.52 -28.86 39.50
CA ASP A 23 3.45 -29.53 38.59
C ASP A 23 3.11 -29.22 37.12
N ASP A 24 1.81 -29.15 36.77
CA ASP A 24 1.35 -28.77 35.42
C ASP A 24 1.67 -27.30 35.05
N VAL A 25 1.70 -26.39 36.04
CA VAL A 25 2.08 -24.98 35.84
C VAL A 25 3.59 -24.83 35.63
N GLY A 26 4.39 -25.67 36.30
CA GLY A 26 5.85 -25.73 36.11
C GLY A 26 6.23 -26.16 34.68
N ASP A 27 5.56 -27.18 34.15
CA ASP A 27 5.77 -27.63 32.77
C ASP A 27 5.25 -26.59 31.76
N ALA A 28 4.06 -26.00 31.97
CA ALA A 28 3.52 -24.96 31.08
C ALA A 28 4.43 -23.72 30.96
N LEU A 29 5.08 -23.29 32.04
CA LEU A 29 6.08 -22.22 32.01
C LEU A 29 7.40 -22.65 31.32
N GLY A 30 7.77 -23.92 31.43
CA GLY A 30 8.91 -24.51 30.71
C GLY A 30 8.70 -24.55 29.19
N TRP A 31 7.48 -24.85 28.72
CA TRP A 31 7.14 -24.82 27.29
C TRP A 31 7.04 -23.39 26.73
N ALA A 32 6.56 -22.42 27.52
CA ALA A 32 6.46 -21.02 27.11
C ALA A 32 7.83 -20.34 26.96
N THR A 33 8.81 -20.71 27.78
CA THR A 33 10.18 -20.15 27.71
C THR A 33 11.07 -20.82 26.66
N ARG A 34 10.76 -22.04 26.21
CA ARG A 34 11.52 -22.75 25.15
C ARG A 34 11.16 -22.36 23.70
N ARG A 35 10.10 -21.59 23.47
CA ARG A 35 9.86 -20.87 22.19
C ARG A 35 10.59 -19.52 22.15
N SER A 36 11.73 -19.43 22.81
CA SER A 36 12.66 -18.30 22.72
C SER A 36 13.21 -18.24 21.29
N TYR A 37 12.49 -17.51 20.44
CA TYR A 37 12.98 -16.63 19.38
C TYR A 37 14.35 -16.99 18.76
N THR A 38 14.50 -18.17 18.15
CA THR A 38 15.61 -18.43 17.22
C THR A 38 15.36 -17.78 15.85
N TRP A 39 14.77 -16.58 15.82
CA TRP A 39 14.61 -15.77 14.62
C TRP A 39 15.78 -14.79 14.51
N LYS A 40 16.97 -15.32 14.25
CA LYS A 40 17.98 -14.57 13.52
C LYS A 40 18.50 -15.45 12.39
N PRO A 41 17.80 -15.51 11.23
CA PRO A 41 18.49 -15.81 10.00
C PRO A 41 19.54 -14.71 9.83
N THR A 42 20.78 -14.99 10.19
CA THR A 42 21.92 -14.14 9.83
C THR A 42 21.99 -14.17 8.31
N MET A 43 21.53 -13.11 7.66
CA MET A 43 21.66 -12.97 6.21
C MET A 43 23.14 -13.12 5.85
N THR A 44 23.43 -14.12 5.02
CA THR A 44 24.80 -14.33 4.52
C THR A 44 25.15 -13.20 3.55
N ILE A 45 26.43 -12.82 3.47
CA ILE A 45 26.91 -11.79 2.54
C ILE A 45 26.51 -12.13 1.09
N SER A 46 26.55 -13.42 0.72
CA SER A 46 26.08 -13.92 -0.58
C SER A 46 24.59 -13.67 -0.84
N GLU A 47 23.75 -13.80 0.20
CA GLU A 47 22.32 -13.50 0.08
C GLU A 47 22.09 -11.99 -0.15
N ILE A 48 22.84 -11.13 0.54
CA ILE A 48 22.78 -9.68 0.33
C ILE A 48 23.17 -9.37 -1.12
N GLY A 49 24.29 -9.91 -1.60
CA GLY A 49 24.74 -9.72 -2.99
C GLY A 49 23.70 -10.17 -4.03
N LEU A 50 23.10 -11.35 -3.85
CA LEU A 50 22.05 -11.86 -4.74
C LEU A 50 20.79 -10.98 -4.74
N ARG A 51 20.36 -10.49 -3.57
CA ARG A 51 19.22 -9.57 -3.45
C ARG A 51 19.50 -8.24 -4.13
N THR A 52 20.70 -7.69 -4.00
CA THR A 52 21.10 -6.45 -4.68
C THR A 52 21.09 -6.63 -6.20
N ILE A 53 21.64 -7.73 -6.72
CA ILE A 53 21.61 -8.03 -8.16
C ILE A 53 20.16 -8.20 -8.63
N ALA A 54 19.34 -8.98 -7.91
CA ALA A 54 17.93 -9.17 -8.24
C ALA A 54 17.15 -7.85 -8.22
N PHE A 55 17.47 -6.94 -7.30
CA PHE A 55 16.88 -5.60 -7.26
C PHE A 55 17.28 -4.77 -8.49
N CYS A 56 18.57 -4.73 -8.84
CA CYS A 56 19.07 -3.99 -10.00
C CYS A 56 18.48 -4.52 -11.31
N VAL A 57 18.53 -5.84 -11.53
CA VAL A 57 17.96 -6.48 -12.73
C VAL A 57 16.45 -6.33 -12.74
N GLY A 58 15.78 -6.54 -11.61
CA GLY A 58 14.34 -6.37 -11.48
C GLY A 58 13.88 -4.96 -11.81
N THR A 59 14.62 -3.94 -11.35
CA THR A 59 14.35 -2.53 -11.68
C THR A 59 14.52 -2.26 -13.17
N LEU A 60 15.61 -2.76 -13.78
CA LEU A 60 15.87 -2.61 -15.22
C LEU A 60 14.75 -3.26 -16.07
N LEU A 61 14.32 -4.47 -15.70
CA LEU A 61 13.25 -5.18 -16.39
C LEU A 61 11.88 -4.52 -16.15
N PHE A 62 11.60 -4.03 -14.95
CA PHE A 62 10.39 -3.25 -14.66
C PHE A 62 10.32 -1.99 -15.53
N TYR A 63 11.48 -1.36 -15.78
CA TYR A 63 11.59 -0.19 -16.63
C TYR A 63 11.11 -0.45 -18.08
N SER A 64 11.14 -1.69 -18.56
CA SER A 64 10.65 -2.05 -19.89
C SER A 64 9.17 -1.75 -20.13
N ILE A 65 8.36 -1.62 -19.08
CA ILE A 65 6.94 -1.26 -19.17
C ILE A 65 6.75 0.15 -19.75
N PHE A 66 7.72 1.04 -19.52
CA PHE A 66 7.68 2.43 -20.01
C PHE A 66 8.24 2.58 -21.42
N LEU A 67 8.69 1.49 -22.03
CA LEU A 67 9.27 1.51 -23.37
C LEU A 67 8.20 1.31 -24.43
N TYR A 68 8.30 2.12 -25.47
CA TYR A 68 7.51 1.95 -26.67
C TYR A 68 8.39 1.95 -27.91
N GLU A 69 7.92 1.24 -28.93
CA GLU A 69 8.57 1.28 -30.24
C GLU A 69 7.91 2.40 -31.00
N ASP A 70 8.73 3.35 -31.43
CA ASP A 70 8.31 4.42 -32.33
C ASP A 70 8.13 3.87 -33.75
N GLU A 71 7.48 4.63 -34.64
CA GLU A 71 7.25 4.28 -36.06
C GLU A 71 8.55 3.92 -36.80
N ASN A 72 9.67 4.49 -36.35
CA ASN A 72 11.01 4.22 -36.87
C ASN A 72 11.69 2.97 -36.29
N VAL A 73 10.95 2.10 -35.58
CA VAL A 73 11.48 0.91 -34.88
C VAL A 73 12.58 1.30 -33.88
N ARG A 74 12.52 2.51 -33.32
CA ARG A 74 13.42 2.95 -32.26
C ARG A 74 12.72 2.74 -30.93
N VAL A 75 13.39 2.08 -29.99
CA VAL A 75 12.86 2.00 -28.62
C VAL A 75 13.04 3.37 -27.97
N GLN A 76 11.91 3.97 -27.61
CA GLN A 76 11.84 5.22 -26.85
C GLN A 76 11.17 4.96 -25.50
N SER A 77 11.44 5.82 -24.53
CA SER A 77 10.81 5.76 -23.20
C SER A 77 9.76 6.86 -23.12
N SER A 78 8.54 6.55 -22.67
CA SER A 78 7.51 7.60 -22.48
C SER A 78 7.95 8.66 -21.47
N LEU A 79 8.85 8.32 -20.54
CA LEU A 79 9.47 9.29 -19.63
C LEU A 79 10.54 10.15 -20.33
N GLU A 80 11.18 9.65 -21.39
CA GLU A 80 12.15 10.40 -22.18
C GLU A 80 11.45 11.45 -23.03
N ASP A 81 10.41 11.12 -23.81
CA ASP A 81 9.66 12.18 -24.51
C ASP A 81 8.93 13.12 -23.55
N TRP A 82 8.68 12.70 -22.31
CA TRP A 82 8.28 13.65 -21.28
C TRP A 82 9.37 14.69 -20.97
N TRP A 83 10.63 14.27 -20.84
CA TRP A 83 11.77 15.18 -20.70
C TRP A 83 12.07 15.99 -21.97
N ILE A 84 11.91 15.42 -23.16
CA ILE A 84 12.08 16.14 -24.43
C ILE A 84 11.04 17.27 -24.51
N ARG A 85 9.75 16.97 -24.27
CA ARG A 85 8.69 18.00 -24.20
C ARG A 85 8.98 19.08 -23.16
N LEU A 86 9.62 18.71 -22.04
CA LEU A 86 10.02 19.65 -21.01
C LEU A 86 11.15 20.58 -21.46
N GLU A 87 12.16 20.05 -22.16
CA GLU A 87 13.28 20.82 -22.68
C GLU A 87 12.86 21.70 -23.87
N ASP A 88 11.92 21.25 -24.70
CA ASP A 88 11.35 22.06 -25.79
C ASP A 88 10.62 23.30 -25.22
N GLN A 89 9.90 23.13 -24.10
CA GLN A 89 9.24 24.25 -23.41
C GLN A 89 10.22 25.24 -22.75
N ARG A 90 11.50 24.87 -22.60
CA ARG A 90 12.53 25.77 -22.05
C ARG A 90 12.81 26.98 -22.94
N GLN A 91 12.59 26.85 -24.24
CA GLN A 91 12.79 27.97 -25.18
C GLN A 91 11.86 29.16 -24.86
N ALA A 92 10.78 28.95 -24.09
CA ALA A 92 9.81 29.97 -23.67
C ALA A 92 10.18 30.75 -22.38
N ALA A 93 11.47 30.90 -22.05
CA ALA A 93 12.00 31.72 -20.95
C ALA A 93 11.64 31.31 -19.49
N LEU A 94 11.12 30.10 -19.27
CA LEU A 94 10.86 29.59 -17.90
C LEU A 94 12.09 28.88 -17.31
N SER A 95 12.30 29.01 -16.00
CA SER A 95 13.36 28.28 -15.30
C SER A 95 13.09 26.76 -15.31
N ARG A 96 14.15 25.95 -15.41
CA ARG A 96 14.05 24.48 -15.48
C ARG A 96 13.26 23.88 -14.32
N GLN A 97 13.44 24.42 -13.11
CA GLN A 97 12.76 23.96 -11.90
C GLN A 97 11.25 24.18 -11.98
N THR A 98 10.84 25.33 -12.52
CA THR A 98 9.44 25.68 -12.67
C THR A 98 8.74 24.83 -13.72
N LEU A 99 9.41 24.56 -14.86
CA LEU A 99 8.87 23.65 -15.86
C LEU A 99 8.68 22.25 -15.28
N PHE A 100 9.70 21.72 -14.60
CA PHE A 100 9.64 20.40 -13.97
C PHE A 100 8.48 20.30 -12.95
N ALA A 101 8.38 21.27 -12.05
CA ALA A 101 7.30 21.38 -11.07
C ALA A 101 5.91 21.41 -11.73
N ARG A 102 5.76 22.22 -12.79
CA ARG A 102 4.50 22.37 -13.53
C ARG A 102 4.09 21.06 -14.19
N GLU A 103 5.05 20.35 -14.77
CA GLU A 103 4.77 19.11 -15.50
C GLU A 103 4.44 17.96 -14.54
N ILE A 104 5.08 17.92 -13.35
CA ILE A 104 4.65 17.02 -12.25
C ILE A 104 3.24 17.36 -11.81
N ALA A 105 2.95 18.63 -11.51
CA ALA A 105 1.64 19.06 -11.06
C ALA A 105 0.56 18.68 -12.07
N ARG A 106 0.78 18.94 -13.37
CA ARG A 106 -0.13 18.53 -14.46
C ARG A 106 -0.26 17.02 -14.61
N SER A 107 0.82 16.27 -14.44
CA SER A 107 0.79 14.82 -14.56
C SER A 107 -0.02 14.18 -13.44
N VAL A 108 0.16 14.67 -12.21
CA VAL A 108 -0.63 14.24 -11.05
C VAL A 108 -2.06 14.71 -11.16
N ASP A 109 -2.32 15.95 -11.57
CA ASP A 109 -3.68 16.48 -11.76
C ASP A 109 -4.44 15.67 -12.80
N ARG A 110 -3.83 15.39 -13.96
CA ARG A 110 -4.41 14.48 -14.99
C ARG A 110 -4.62 13.05 -14.48
N PHE A 111 -3.77 12.57 -13.59
CA PHE A 111 -3.95 11.26 -12.97
C PHE A 111 -5.14 11.27 -12.01
N LEU A 112 -5.20 12.25 -11.10
CA LEU A 112 -6.29 12.41 -10.15
C LEU A 112 -7.63 12.68 -10.83
N ASP A 113 -7.66 13.50 -11.88
CA ASP A 113 -8.88 13.74 -12.67
C ASP A 113 -9.33 12.47 -13.42
N ARG A 114 -8.41 11.63 -13.88
CA ARG A 114 -8.75 10.32 -14.45
C ARG A 114 -9.28 9.34 -13.42
N VAL A 115 -8.78 9.37 -12.19
CA VAL A 115 -9.25 8.49 -11.11
C VAL A 115 -10.58 9.01 -10.56
N LEU A 116 -10.60 10.23 -10.03
CA LEU A 116 -11.67 10.83 -9.24
C LEU A 116 -12.70 11.63 -10.06
N GLY A 117 -12.39 11.99 -11.31
CA GLY A 117 -13.23 12.86 -12.17
C GLY A 117 -12.77 14.32 -12.14
N SER A 118 -13.23 15.14 -13.09
CA SER A 118 -12.80 16.54 -13.28
C SER A 118 -13.16 17.48 -12.13
N ASP A 119 -14.29 17.22 -11.47
CA ASP A 119 -14.82 18.09 -10.42
C ASP A 119 -14.16 17.78 -9.08
N LEU A 120 -13.91 18.83 -8.27
CA LEU A 120 -13.23 18.69 -6.97
C LEU A 120 -14.00 17.74 -6.03
N LEU A 121 -15.32 17.82 -6.04
CA LEU A 121 -16.25 17.00 -5.28
C LEU A 121 -17.30 16.43 -6.23
N SER A 122 -16.99 15.29 -6.83
CA SER A 122 -17.96 14.52 -7.61
C SER A 122 -18.47 13.34 -6.78
N LEU A 123 -19.72 12.89 -7.03
CA LEU A 123 -20.23 11.64 -6.43
C LEU A 123 -19.31 10.45 -6.75
N ARG A 124 -18.68 10.46 -7.93
CA ARG A 124 -17.66 9.50 -8.33
C ARG A 124 -16.44 9.55 -7.40
N ALA A 125 -15.91 10.74 -7.10
CA ALA A 125 -14.74 10.89 -6.22
C ALA A 125 -15.04 10.36 -4.82
N ILE A 126 -16.21 10.68 -4.28
CA ILE A 126 -16.69 10.18 -2.98
C ILE A 126 -16.81 8.66 -3.01
N ALA A 127 -17.44 8.11 -4.04
CA ALA A 127 -17.60 6.66 -4.16
C ALA A 127 -16.25 5.94 -4.27
N ILE A 128 -15.35 6.41 -5.13
CA ILE A 128 -14.02 5.80 -5.28
C ILE A 128 -13.23 5.89 -3.96
N SER A 129 -13.27 7.03 -3.28
CA SER A 129 -12.66 7.23 -1.97
C SER A 129 -13.19 6.21 -0.95
N VAL A 130 -14.50 6.11 -0.78
CA VAL A 130 -15.14 5.14 0.13
C VAL A 130 -14.75 3.69 -0.20
N CYS A 131 -14.70 3.30 -1.48
CA CYS A 131 -14.23 1.97 -1.88
C CYS A 131 -12.80 1.70 -1.40
N TYR A 132 -11.89 2.65 -1.60
CA TYR A 132 -10.50 2.50 -1.17
C TYR A 132 -10.35 2.53 0.35
N SER A 133 -11.07 3.39 1.08
CA SER A 133 -11.01 3.39 2.55
C SER A 133 -11.55 2.09 3.13
N LEU A 134 -12.61 1.51 2.53
CA LEU A 134 -13.13 0.19 2.93
C LEU A 134 -12.13 -0.94 2.62
N CYS A 135 -11.47 -0.87 1.47
CA CYS A 135 -10.40 -1.79 1.12
C CYS A 135 -9.23 -1.69 2.10
N THR A 136 -8.77 -0.49 2.46
CA THR A 136 -7.66 -0.36 3.43
C THR A 136 -8.08 -0.74 4.84
N ALA A 137 -9.28 -0.35 5.29
CA ALA A 137 -9.79 -0.71 6.60
C ALA A 137 -9.92 -2.23 6.75
N SER A 138 -10.58 -2.90 5.82
CA SER A 138 -10.77 -4.35 5.89
C SER A 138 -9.46 -5.12 5.64
N GLY A 139 -8.61 -4.69 4.70
CA GLY A 139 -7.29 -5.27 4.50
C GLY A 139 -6.38 -5.14 5.74
N THR A 140 -6.40 -3.97 6.39
CA THR A 140 -5.66 -3.78 7.66
C THR A 140 -6.20 -4.68 8.76
N ALA A 141 -7.53 -4.76 8.90
CA ALA A 141 -8.15 -5.62 9.89
C ALA A 141 -7.75 -7.09 9.66
N LEU A 142 -7.72 -7.55 8.41
CA LEU A 142 -7.24 -8.89 8.07
C LEU A 142 -5.77 -9.11 8.44
N VAL A 143 -4.90 -8.12 8.26
CA VAL A 143 -3.47 -8.24 8.61
C VAL A 143 -3.28 -8.24 10.13
N LEU A 144 -3.92 -7.32 10.86
CA LEU A 144 -3.74 -7.16 12.30
C LEU A 144 -4.41 -8.29 13.10
N PHE A 145 -5.61 -8.71 12.69
CA PHE A 145 -6.40 -9.72 13.39
C PHE A 145 -6.31 -11.10 12.73
N ARG A 146 -5.39 -11.30 11.77
CA ARG A 146 -5.25 -12.57 11.04
C ARG A 146 -5.26 -13.77 11.98
N ARG A 147 -4.44 -13.71 13.01
CA ARG A 147 -4.25 -14.80 13.96
C ARG A 147 -5.51 -15.08 14.78
N SER A 148 -6.15 -14.04 15.30
CA SER A 148 -7.41 -14.17 16.04
C SER A 148 -8.53 -14.73 15.15
N ILE A 149 -8.61 -14.27 13.90
CA ILE A 149 -9.59 -14.79 12.94
C ILE A 149 -9.30 -16.27 12.61
N GLU A 150 -8.04 -16.65 12.39
CA GLU A 150 -7.66 -18.05 12.12
C GLU A 150 -7.93 -18.98 13.31
N GLU A 151 -7.88 -18.48 14.55
CA GLU A 151 -8.15 -19.25 15.77
C GLU A 151 -9.66 -19.42 16.03
N ASP A 152 -10.47 -18.37 15.81
CA ASP A 152 -11.90 -18.35 16.19
C ASP A 152 -12.89 -18.66 15.06
N GLN A 153 -12.47 -18.54 13.79
CA GLN A 153 -13.37 -18.58 12.64
C GLN A 153 -13.03 -19.72 11.66
N PRO A 154 -14.02 -20.19 10.86
CA PRO A 154 -13.74 -21.23 9.90
C PRO A 154 -12.73 -20.77 8.82
N PRO A 155 -11.89 -21.69 8.32
CA PRO A 155 -10.69 -21.35 7.53
C PRO A 155 -10.98 -20.66 6.19
N HIS A 156 -12.24 -20.63 5.73
CA HIS A 156 -12.64 -19.99 4.48
C HIS A 156 -12.91 -18.48 4.61
N ILE A 157 -13.07 -17.92 5.82
CA ILE A 157 -13.40 -16.50 5.99
C ILE A 157 -12.25 -15.60 5.53
N VAL A 158 -11.00 -15.94 5.86
CA VAL A 158 -9.82 -15.14 5.48
C VAL A 158 -9.68 -15.01 3.95
N PRO A 159 -9.73 -16.11 3.16
CA PRO A 159 -9.76 -16.01 1.70
C PRO A 159 -10.91 -15.17 1.13
N ILE A 160 -12.13 -15.33 1.66
CA ILE A 160 -13.31 -14.57 1.20
C ILE A 160 -13.11 -13.07 1.45
N ALA A 161 -12.60 -12.70 2.61
CA ALA A 161 -12.34 -11.31 2.96
C ALA A 161 -11.22 -10.69 2.09
N TRP A 162 -10.19 -11.46 1.73
CA TRP A 162 -9.19 -11.02 0.75
C TRP A 162 -9.77 -10.85 -0.66
N ALA A 163 -10.63 -11.77 -1.10
CA ALA A 163 -11.32 -11.66 -2.38
C ALA A 163 -12.24 -10.44 -2.43
N PHE A 164 -12.94 -10.15 -1.33
CA PHE A 164 -13.77 -8.96 -1.17
C PHE A 164 -12.94 -7.67 -1.23
N ASN A 165 -11.79 -7.63 -0.54
CA ASN A 165 -10.82 -6.53 -0.64
C ASN A 165 -10.36 -6.28 -2.07
N LEU A 166 -9.97 -7.36 -2.76
CA LEU A 166 -9.56 -7.29 -4.17
C LEU A 166 -10.69 -6.74 -5.04
N CYS A 167 -11.93 -7.17 -4.81
CA CYS A 167 -13.10 -6.67 -5.52
C CYS A 167 -13.29 -5.16 -5.31
N LEU A 168 -13.20 -4.66 -4.06
CA LEU A 168 -13.30 -3.22 -3.77
C LEU A 168 -12.20 -2.41 -4.47
N ALA A 169 -10.96 -2.90 -4.45
CA ALA A 169 -9.85 -2.26 -5.15
C ALA A 169 -10.07 -2.23 -6.67
N VAL A 170 -10.53 -3.33 -7.27
CA VAL A 170 -10.85 -3.42 -8.70
C VAL A 170 -12.00 -2.49 -9.06
N VAL A 171 -13.07 -2.46 -8.26
CA VAL A 171 -14.22 -1.58 -8.48
C VAL A 171 -13.81 -0.11 -8.37
N GLY A 172 -13.00 0.26 -7.36
CA GLY A 172 -12.48 1.62 -7.19
C GLY A 172 -11.54 2.08 -8.31
N THR A 173 -10.79 1.15 -8.92
CA THR A 173 -9.86 1.43 -10.04
C THR A 173 -10.54 1.41 -11.41
N LEU A 174 -11.67 0.73 -11.57
CA LEU A 174 -12.33 0.54 -12.87
C LEU A 174 -12.63 1.84 -13.64
N PRO A 175 -13.12 2.94 -12.99
CA PRO A 175 -13.37 4.20 -13.69
C PRO A 175 -12.12 4.86 -14.28
N MET A 176 -10.93 4.53 -13.76
CA MET A 176 -9.64 4.98 -14.30
C MET A 176 -9.34 4.33 -15.65
N LEU A 177 -9.69 3.04 -15.81
CA LEU A 177 -9.47 2.28 -17.04
C LEU A 177 -10.55 2.55 -18.10
N LYS A 178 -11.80 2.65 -17.66
CA LYS A 178 -12.96 2.88 -18.53
C LYS A 178 -13.86 3.95 -17.92
N PRO A 179 -13.71 5.23 -18.29
CA PRO A 179 -14.50 6.33 -17.73
C PRO A 179 -16.03 6.16 -17.85
N LYS A 180 -16.49 5.44 -18.88
CA LYS A 180 -17.92 5.07 -19.07
C LYS A 180 -18.49 4.20 -17.95
N LEU A 181 -17.64 3.53 -17.17
CA LEU A 181 -18.01 2.66 -16.05
C LEU A 181 -17.96 3.38 -14.69
N SER A 182 -17.98 4.72 -14.67
CA SER A 182 -17.94 5.52 -13.44
C SER A 182 -19.11 5.30 -12.47
N TRP A 183 -20.22 4.71 -12.94
CA TRP A 183 -21.39 4.39 -12.12
C TRP A 183 -21.21 3.13 -11.27
N ILE A 184 -20.27 2.23 -11.63
CA ILE A 184 -20.08 0.94 -10.94
C ILE A 184 -19.69 1.11 -9.46
N PRO A 185 -18.72 1.97 -9.07
CA PRO A 185 -18.41 2.19 -7.66
C PRO A 185 -19.59 2.72 -6.85
N ILE A 186 -20.42 3.57 -7.46
CA ILE A 186 -21.61 4.14 -6.80
C ILE A 186 -22.59 3.01 -6.47
N VAL A 187 -22.92 2.18 -7.47
CA VAL A 187 -23.81 1.02 -7.28
C VAL A 187 -23.22 0.03 -6.29
N ALA A 188 -21.92 -0.26 -6.38
CA ALA A 188 -21.24 -1.17 -5.46
C ALA A 188 -21.31 -0.68 -4.01
N ILE A 189 -21.12 0.62 -3.76
CA ILE A 189 -21.26 1.20 -2.43
C ILE A 189 -22.70 1.19 -1.95
N CYS A 190 -23.67 1.53 -2.82
CA CYS A 190 -25.07 1.43 -2.45
C CYS A 190 -25.45 -0.01 -2.07
N LEU A 191 -25.04 -0.99 -2.87
CA LEU A 191 -25.25 -2.41 -2.57
C LEU A 191 -24.53 -2.82 -1.29
N LEU A 192 -23.32 -2.32 -1.06
CA LEU A 192 -22.58 -2.61 0.16
C LEU A 192 -23.28 -2.05 1.39
N ILE A 193 -23.74 -0.80 1.32
CA ILE A 193 -24.51 -0.14 2.38
C ILE A 193 -25.82 -0.88 2.60
N ILE A 194 -26.50 -1.37 1.57
CA ILE A 194 -27.73 -2.14 1.71
C ILE A 194 -27.46 -3.52 2.33
N ALA A 195 -26.48 -4.25 1.79
CA ALA A 195 -26.15 -5.61 2.23
C ALA A 195 -25.53 -5.64 3.62
N ASN A 196 -24.78 -4.61 3.99
CA ASN A 196 -24.01 -4.56 5.24
C ASN A 196 -24.49 -3.50 6.22
N GLY A 197 -25.42 -2.62 5.85
CA GLY A 197 -25.86 -1.50 6.69
C GLY A 197 -26.41 -1.93 8.05
N GLY A 198 -26.92 -3.16 8.15
CA GLY A 198 -27.19 -3.81 9.44
C GLY A 198 -25.94 -4.42 10.07
N VAL A 199 -25.25 -5.32 9.36
CA VAL A 199 -24.20 -6.17 9.95
C VAL A 199 -22.89 -5.44 10.23
N LEU A 200 -22.40 -4.58 9.31
CA LEU A 200 -21.20 -3.77 9.56
C LEU A 200 -21.47 -2.70 10.60
N PHE A 201 -22.67 -2.11 10.64
CA PHE A 201 -23.04 -1.14 11.68
C PHE A 201 -23.13 -1.81 13.05
N ILE A 202 -23.75 -2.99 13.15
CA ILE A 202 -23.84 -3.77 14.40
C ILE A 202 -22.45 -4.26 14.82
N ALA A 203 -21.67 -4.89 13.93
CA ALA A 203 -20.32 -5.34 14.26
C ALA A 203 -19.41 -4.17 14.64
N TRP A 204 -19.48 -3.04 13.96
CA TRP A 204 -18.76 -1.83 14.36
C TRP A 204 -19.27 -1.29 15.71
N TYR A 205 -20.58 -1.21 15.92
CA TYR A 205 -21.16 -0.75 17.18
C TYR A 205 -20.71 -1.62 18.37
N TYR A 206 -20.67 -2.95 18.19
CA TYR A 206 -20.27 -3.91 19.22
C TYR A 206 -18.74 -4.02 19.41
N TYR A 207 -17.95 -4.02 18.33
CA TYR A 207 -16.49 -4.24 18.40
C TYR A 207 -15.65 -2.95 18.38
N SER A 208 -16.28 -1.81 18.13
CA SER A 208 -15.61 -0.51 17.96
C SER A 208 -16.32 0.60 18.72
N SER A 209 -16.63 0.35 19.99
CA SER A 209 -17.27 1.30 20.93
C SER A 209 -16.59 2.67 21.05
N ASN A 210 -15.39 2.86 20.48
CA ASN A 210 -14.58 4.07 20.63
C ASN A 210 -14.13 4.74 19.31
N ILE A 211 -14.59 4.31 18.12
CA ILE A 211 -14.10 4.87 16.85
C ILE A 211 -15.26 5.37 16.02
N PRO A 212 -15.55 6.69 15.94
CA PRO A 212 -16.58 7.18 15.05
C PRO A 212 -16.19 6.80 13.62
N PHE A 213 -16.99 5.93 13.00
CA PHE A 213 -16.81 5.47 11.61
C PHE A 213 -16.58 6.67 10.67
N SER A 214 -17.22 7.80 10.97
CA SER A 214 -17.11 9.08 10.27
C SER A 214 -15.72 9.74 10.26
N THR A 215 -14.83 9.44 11.21
CA THR A 215 -13.54 10.17 11.35
C THR A 215 -12.55 9.85 10.23
N ALA A 216 -12.43 8.58 9.82
CA ALA A 216 -11.54 8.20 8.73
C ALA A 216 -12.03 8.79 7.39
N TYR A 217 -13.31 8.57 7.04
CA TYR A 217 -13.89 9.11 5.81
C TYR A 217 -13.86 10.63 5.76
N GLY A 218 -14.15 11.31 6.87
CA GLY A 218 -14.14 12.76 6.95
C GLY A 218 -12.75 13.35 6.64
N SER A 219 -11.69 12.73 7.15
CA SER A 219 -10.32 13.18 6.87
C SER A 219 -9.95 13.05 5.39
N GLU A 220 -10.38 11.98 4.72
CA GLU A 220 -10.13 11.76 3.30
C GLU A 220 -10.94 12.73 2.41
N LEU A 221 -12.20 12.95 2.75
CA LEU A 221 -13.09 13.91 2.08
C LEU A 221 -12.62 15.36 2.19
N LEU A 222 -11.82 15.70 3.21
CA LEU A 222 -11.22 17.03 3.34
C LEU A 222 -9.83 17.11 2.69
N ALA A 223 -8.99 16.09 2.87
CA ALA A 223 -7.63 16.08 2.36
C ALA A 223 -7.59 16.05 0.82
N LEU A 224 -8.42 15.23 0.17
CA LEU A 224 -8.39 15.06 -1.28
C LEU A 224 -8.78 16.34 -2.05
N PRO A 225 -9.91 17.01 -1.75
CA PRO A 225 -10.27 18.25 -2.44
C PRO A 225 -9.26 19.37 -2.18
N LEU A 226 -8.70 19.44 -0.96
CA LEU A 226 -7.68 20.42 -0.62
C LEU A 226 -6.43 20.21 -1.49
N THR A 227 -5.88 18.99 -1.52
CA THR A 227 -4.70 18.67 -2.34
C THR A 227 -4.96 18.91 -3.82
N ARG A 228 -6.14 18.55 -4.34
CA ARG A 228 -6.51 18.84 -5.73
C ARG A 228 -6.61 20.33 -6.00
N ARG A 229 -7.19 21.11 -5.09
CA ARG A 229 -7.27 22.56 -5.23
C ARG A 229 -5.88 23.19 -5.25
N VAL A 230 -4.96 22.73 -4.42
CA VAL A 230 -3.57 23.21 -4.42
C VAL A 230 -2.85 22.76 -5.70
N LEU A 231 -3.02 21.53 -6.15
CA LEU A 231 -2.46 21.02 -7.41
C LEU A 231 -2.92 21.85 -8.62
N LYS A 232 -4.23 22.12 -8.75
CA LYS A 232 -4.78 22.99 -9.81
C LYS A 232 -4.26 24.42 -9.73
N LYS A 233 -4.02 24.93 -8.51
CA LYS A 233 -3.39 26.25 -8.33
C LYS A 233 -1.94 26.23 -8.80
N VAL A 234 -1.18 25.19 -8.47
CA VAL A 234 0.25 25.06 -8.85
C VAL A 234 0.42 24.75 -10.34
N SER A 235 -0.51 24.05 -10.98
CA SER A 235 -0.47 23.84 -12.44
C SER A 235 -0.63 25.15 -13.21
N ASN A 236 -1.28 26.14 -12.60
CA ASN A 236 -1.60 27.45 -13.19
C ASN A 236 -0.64 28.56 -12.75
N VAL A 237 -0.12 28.52 -11.51
CA VAL A 237 0.74 29.57 -10.93
C VAL A 237 2.20 29.10 -10.91
N VAL A 238 3.03 29.82 -11.68
CA VAL A 238 4.30 29.36 -12.23
C VAL A 238 5.49 29.79 -11.36
N SER A 239 5.42 29.60 -10.03
CA SER A 239 6.55 29.85 -9.14
C SER A 239 7.09 28.54 -8.54
N PRO A 240 8.43 28.32 -8.53
CA PRO A 240 9.01 27.12 -7.95
C PRO A 240 8.73 27.04 -6.44
N GLY A 241 8.63 28.19 -5.76
CA GLY A 241 8.24 28.26 -4.35
C GLY A 241 6.85 27.67 -4.09
N SER A 242 5.86 27.91 -4.96
CA SER A 242 4.52 27.34 -4.83
C SER A 242 4.52 25.81 -4.94
N PHE A 243 5.43 25.24 -5.73
CA PHE A 243 5.58 23.79 -5.83
C PHE A 243 6.20 23.18 -4.57
N PHE A 244 7.25 23.79 -4.02
CA PHE A 244 7.82 23.34 -2.75
C PHE A 244 6.81 23.47 -1.59
N GLN A 245 6.01 24.54 -1.58
CA GLN A 245 4.91 24.71 -0.64
C GLN A 245 3.87 23.59 -0.79
N LEU A 246 3.52 23.18 -2.01
CA LEU A 246 2.63 22.03 -2.25
C LEU A 246 3.23 20.73 -1.71
N LEU A 247 4.50 20.44 -2.00
CA LEU A 247 5.17 19.25 -1.49
C LEU A 247 5.21 19.24 0.04
N ALA A 248 5.58 20.36 0.65
CA ALA A 248 5.58 20.52 2.10
C ALA A 248 4.18 20.36 2.70
N ALA A 249 3.15 20.97 2.09
CA ALA A 249 1.77 20.85 2.54
C ALA A 249 1.26 19.40 2.45
N ASN A 250 1.57 18.67 1.38
CA ASN A 250 1.19 17.26 1.26
C ASN A 250 1.95 16.38 2.26
N LEU A 251 3.25 16.61 2.48
CA LEU A 251 4.02 15.89 3.50
C LEU A 251 3.49 16.17 4.91
N MET A 252 3.11 17.42 5.19
CA MET A 252 2.46 17.79 6.45
C MET A 252 1.09 17.12 6.59
N ALA A 253 0.29 17.04 5.52
CA ALA A 253 -0.99 16.35 5.52
C ALA A 253 -0.82 14.84 5.77
N VAL A 254 0.15 14.18 5.11
CA VAL A 254 0.49 12.77 5.37
C VAL A 254 0.93 12.57 6.82
N SER A 255 1.76 13.49 7.32
CA SER A 255 2.24 13.45 8.70
C SER A 255 1.07 13.56 9.68
N LEU A 256 0.15 14.50 9.46
CA LEU A 256 -1.01 14.73 10.31
C LEU A 256 -2.03 13.57 10.27
N VAL A 257 -2.27 13.01 9.09
CA VAL A 257 -3.35 12.04 8.87
C VAL A 257 -2.90 10.60 9.15
N VAL A 258 -1.61 10.29 8.97
CA VAL A 258 -1.07 8.93 9.09
C VAL A 258 0.03 8.85 10.15
N LEU A 259 1.12 9.62 10.01
CA LEU A 259 2.31 9.40 10.85
C LEU A 259 2.11 9.79 12.32
N ILE A 260 1.47 10.93 12.58
CA ILE A 260 1.20 11.44 13.94
C ILE A 260 0.23 10.50 14.67
N PRO A 261 -0.95 10.12 14.12
CA PRO A 261 -1.82 9.14 14.78
C PRO A 261 -1.14 7.80 14.99
N TYR A 262 -0.32 7.34 14.03
CA TYR A 262 0.44 6.10 14.20
C TYR A 262 1.43 6.19 15.36
N TYR A 263 2.26 7.24 15.38
CA TYR A 263 3.26 7.46 16.42
C TYR A 263 2.63 7.66 17.80
N LEU A 264 1.62 8.53 17.91
CA LEU A 264 0.89 8.75 19.16
C LEU A 264 0.15 7.49 19.63
N GLY A 265 -0.39 6.70 18.70
CA GLY A 265 -1.00 5.41 19.00
C GLY A 265 -0.02 4.42 19.61
N LEU A 266 1.23 4.41 19.14
CA LEU A 266 2.31 3.60 19.72
C LEU A 266 2.78 4.14 21.08
N THR A 267 2.96 5.45 21.23
CA THR A 267 3.52 6.03 22.47
C THR A 267 2.53 6.06 23.63
N ILE A 268 1.27 6.39 23.36
CA ILE A 268 0.20 6.47 24.38
C ILE A 268 -0.53 5.12 24.52
N GLN A 269 -0.19 4.13 23.68
CA GLN A 269 -0.86 2.83 23.60
C GLN A 269 -2.37 2.96 23.36
N LEU A 270 -2.77 3.94 22.53
CA LEU A 270 -4.15 4.15 22.13
C LEU A 270 -4.43 3.39 20.82
N PRO A 271 -5.03 2.17 20.88
CA PRO A 271 -5.26 1.35 19.68
C PRO A 271 -6.15 2.04 18.65
N PHE A 272 -6.98 3.00 19.08
CA PHE A 272 -7.78 3.84 18.19
C PHE A 272 -6.91 4.64 17.21
N LEU A 273 -5.85 5.32 17.68
CA LEU A 273 -5.03 6.17 16.82
C LEU A 273 -4.24 5.35 15.79
N MET A 274 -3.81 4.14 16.17
CA MET A 274 -3.21 3.20 15.23
C MET A 274 -4.20 2.78 14.16
N LYS A 275 -5.42 2.39 14.53
CA LYS A 275 -6.48 2.02 13.59
C LYS A 275 -6.80 3.17 12.64
N LEU A 276 -6.93 4.40 13.17
CA LEU A 276 -7.15 5.60 12.37
C LEU A 276 -6.02 5.83 11.34
N ALA A 277 -4.76 5.70 11.76
CA ALA A 277 -3.61 5.82 10.86
C ALA A 277 -3.67 4.79 9.71
N PHE A 278 -3.99 3.54 10.03
CA PHE A 278 -4.08 2.47 9.03
C PHE A 278 -5.23 2.67 8.04
N MET A 279 -6.40 3.11 8.52
CA MET A 279 -7.54 3.40 7.64
C MET A 279 -7.19 4.48 6.60
N ASN A 280 -6.34 5.44 6.99
CA ASN A 280 -5.92 6.55 6.14
C ASN A 280 -4.64 6.28 5.31
N VAL A 281 -4.10 5.06 5.30
CA VAL A 281 -2.89 4.74 4.50
C VAL A 281 -3.09 5.06 3.02
N TRP A 282 -4.27 4.78 2.46
CA TRP A 282 -4.57 5.10 1.07
C TRP A 282 -4.56 6.60 0.79
N SER A 283 -5.19 7.38 1.67
CA SER A 283 -5.17 8.84 1.63
C SER A 283 -3.72 9.35 1.68
N GLY A 284 -2.91 8.77 2.56
CA GLY A 284 -1.47 9.04 2.62
C GLY A 284 -0.75 8.76 1.30
N LEU A 285 -1.02 7.62 0.65
CA LEU A 285 -0.45 7.28 -0.66
C LEU A 285 -0.85 8.27 -1.76
N LEU A 286 -2.12 8.70 -1.80
CA LEU A 286 -2.58 9.72 -2.75
C LEU A 286 -1.92 11.07 -2.51
N LEU A 287 -1.77 11.48 -1.25
CA LEU A 287 -1.04 12.70 -0.86
C LEU A 287 0.46 12.63 -1.21
N LEU A 288 1.06 11.44 -1.16
CA LEU A 288 2.44 11.20 -1.58
C LEU A 288 2.62 11.15 -3.10
N CYS A 289 1.54 11.04 -3.89
CA CYS A 289 1.63 10.86 -5.34
C CYS A 289 2.50 11.94 -6.04
N PRO A 290 2.37 13.26 -5.78
CA PRO A 290 3.27 14.26 -6.36
C PRO A 290 4.74 14.05 -6.02
N PHE A 291 5.02 13.64 -4.79
CA PHE A 291 6.38 13.35 -4.35
C PHE A 291 6.92 12.10 -5.07
N LEU A 292 6.13 11.03 -5.14
CA LEU A 292 6.49 9.80 -5.85
C LEU A 292 6.76 10.07 -7.34
N VAL A 293 5.90 10.84 -8.01
CA VAL A 293 6.11 11.23 -9.42
C VAL A 293 7.38 12.05 -9.56
N ALA A 294 7.64 13.02 -8.65
CA ALA A 294 8.86 13.80 -8.67
C ALA A 294 10.12 12.94 -8.52
N VAL A 295 10.11 12.00 -7.57
CA VAL A 295 11.22 11.07 -7.33
C VAL A 295 11.41 10.15 -8.54
N VAL A 296 10.35 9.56 -9.09
CA VAL A 296 10.43 8.68 -10.27
C VAL A 296 11.03 9.44 -11.45
N MET A 297 10.60 10.68 -11.70
CA MET A 297 11.15 11.50 -12.78
C MET A 297 12.63 11.85 -12.57
N LEU A 298 13.03 12.15 -11.33
CA LEU A 298 14.41 12.45 -10.99
C LEU A 298 15.31 11.21 -11.14
N VAL A 299 14.87 10.08 -10.57
CA VAL A 299 15.57 8.78 -10.68
C VAL A 299 15.68 8.37 -12.13
N HIS A 300 14.60 8.48 -12.91
CA HIS A 300 14.64 8.23 -14.33
C HIS A 300 15.72 9.08 -15.00
N ARG A 301 15.73 10.40 -14.79
CA ARG A 301 16.73 11.30 -15.39
C ARG A 301 18.17 10.90 -15.05
N ILE A 302 18.44 10.53 -13.81
CA ILE A 302 19.78 10.13 -13.35
C ILE A 302 20.18 8.78 -13.95
N CYS A 303 19.27 7.81 -13.94
CA CYS A 303 19.55 6.44 -14.36
C CYS A 303 19.50 6.26 -15.89
N TRP A 304 18.73 7.08 -16.61
CA TRP A 304 18.45 6.90 -18.04
C TRP A 304 19.70 6.73 -18.92
N PRO A 305 20.76 7.55 -18.78
CA PRO A 305 21.99 7.36 -19.58
C PRO A 305 22.65 5.99 -19.37
N THR A 306 22.50 5.41 -18.17
CA THR A 306 23.04 4.09 -17.81
C THR A 306 22.16 2.97 -18.36
N VAL A 307 20.83 3.16 -18.36
CA VAL A 307 19.85 2.17 -18.86
C VAL A 307 19.81 2.14 -20.39
N LEU A 308 19.99 3.29 -21.05
CA LEU A 308 19.85 3.44 -22.50
C LEU A 308 20.80 2.52 -23.29
N ARG A 309 22.06 2.41 -22.84
CA ARG A 309 23.09 1.60 -23.51
C ARG A 309 22.75 0.10 -23.56
N PRO A 310 22.50 -0.59 -22.43
CA PRO A 310 22.11 -2.00 -22.46
C PRO A 310 20.76 -2.21 -23.13
N LEU A 311 19.86 -1.22 -23.08
CA LEU A 311 18.59 -1.28 -23.77
C LEU A 311 18.74 -1.40 -25.30
N TYR A 312 19.61 -0.59 -25.91
CA TYR A 312 19.90 -0.68 -27.34
C TYR A 312 20.51 -2.03 -27.74
N VAL A 313 21.33 -2.63 -26.86
CA VAL A 313 21.86 -3.97 -27.09
C VAL A 313 20.75 -5.02 -27.02
N ALA A 314 19.87 -4.94 -26.02
CA ALA A 314 18.73 -5.85 -25.87
C ALA A 314 17.72 -5.72 -27.02
N GLN A 315 17.50 -4.50 -27.53
CA GLN A 315 16.64 -4.24 -28.69
C GLN A 315 17.14 -4.98 -29.94
N ARG A 316 18.46 -5.02 -30.19
CA ARG A 316 19.03 -5.74 -31.34
C ARG A 316 18.72 -7.24 -31.32
N VAL A 317 18.45 -7.80 -30.15
CA VAL A 317 18.14 -9.24 -29.95
C VAL A 317 16.63 -9.50 -29.95
N ARG A 318 15.78 -8.47 -30.17
CA ARG A 318 14.30 -8.57 -30.13
C ARG A 318 13.74 -9.15 -28.83
N ILE A 319 14.49 -9.02 -27.72
CA ILE A 319 14.02 -9.44 -26.39
C ILE A 319 12.83 -8.57 -25.93
N ILE A 320 12.69 -7.37 -26.51
CA ILE A 320 11.73 -6.33 -26.10
C ILE A 320 10.31 -6.58 -26.63
N ASP A 321 10.13 -7.50 -27.59
CA ASP A 321 8.84 -7.79 -28.22
C ASP A 321 7.75 -8.16 -27.18
N SER A 322 8.14 -8.78 -26.06
CA SER A 322 7.25 -9.14 -24.96
C SER A 322 7.38 -8.21 -23.74
N LYS A 323 7.01 -6.93 -23.86
CA LYS A 323 7.07 -5.93 -22.77
C LYS A 323 6.39 -6.40 -21.47
N LEU A 324 5.24 -7.05 -21.59
CA LEU A 324 4.49 -7.55 -20.45
C LEU A 324 5.25 -8.68 -19.73
N LEU A 325 5.94 -9.54 -20.48
CA LEU A 325 6.77 -10.60 -19.92
C LEU A 325 7.99 -10.02 -19.20
N LEU A 326 8.68 -9.03 -19.79
CA LEU A 326 9.81 -8.34 -19.15
C LEU A 326 9.36 -7.60 -17.88
N GLY A 327 8.25 -6.87 -17.94
CA GLY A 327 7.68 -6.18 -16.79
C GLY A 327 7.30 -7.13 -15.65
N THR A 328 6.64 -8.24 -15.95
CA THR A 328 6.28 -9.26 -14.95
C THR A 328 7.51 -9.94 -14.35
N LEU A 329 8.53 -10.23 -15.16
CA LEU A 329 9.84 -10.69 -14.71
C LEU A 329 10.49 -9.68 -13.75
N GLY A 330 10.47 -8.40 -14.11
CA GLY A 330 10.99 -7.31 -13.28
C GLY A 330 10.31 -7.24 -11.92
N ILE A 331 8.97 -7.24 -11.90
CA ILE A 331 8.17 -7.27 -10.68
C ILE A 331 8.49 -8.51 -9.83
N THR A 332 8.65 -9.66 -10.48
CA THR A 332 8.97 -10.91 -9.80
C THR A 332 10.34 -10.86 -9.14
N LEU A 333 11.36 -10.35 -9.83
CA LEU A 333 12.71 -10.17 -9.28
C LEU A 333 12.76 -9.11 -8.17
N LEU A 334 11.98 -8.05 -8.27
CA LEU A 334 11.85 -7.05 -7.20
C LEU A 334 11.19 -7.64 -5.95
N ASN A 335 10.10 -8.40 -6.12
CA ASN A 335 9.46 -9.12 -5.00
C ASN A 335 10.42 -10.11 -4.35
N VAL A 336 11.28 -10.74 -5.15
CA VAL A 336 12.34 -11.64 -4.68
C VAL A 336 13.40 -10.89 -3.87
N ALA A 337 13.85 -9.73 -4.35
CA ALA A 337 14.86 -8.94 -3.68
C ALA A 337 14.38 -8.41 -2.32
N LEU A 338 13.12 -7.96 -2.28
CA LEU A 338 12.48 -7.38 -1.10
C LEU A 338 11.85 -8.45 -0.18
N GLY A 339 11.59 -9.64 -0.70
CA GLY A 339 10.86 -10.69 0.00
C GLY A 339 11.67 -11.39 1.10
N PRO A 340 11.02 -11.95 2.13
CA PRO A 340 11.71 -12.59 3.24
C PRO A 340 12.29 -13.98 2.90
N ARG A 341 11.94 -14.60 1.76
CA ARG A 341 12.36 -15.97 1.42
C ARG A 341 12.92 -16.08 0.00
N ILE A 342 14.13 -16.62 -0.13
CA ILE A 342 14.79 -16.93 -1.41
C ILE A 342 14.18 -18.17 -2.09
N ALA A 343 13.52 -19.05 -1.35
CA ALA A 343 12.96 -20.29 -1.92
C ALA A 343 11.92 -20.05 -3.03
N THR A 344 11.20 -18.92 -2.98
CA THR A 344 10.24 -18.50 -4.01
C THR A 344 10.91 -18.13 -5.33
N ILE A 345 12.18 -17.73 -5.34
CA ILE A 345 12.94 -17.39 -6.57
C ILE A 345 12.96 -18.59 -7.52
N ARG A 346 13.28 -19.77 -6.99
CA ARG A 346 13.47 -20.98 -7.81
C ARG A 346 12.17 -21.42 -8.48
N GLY A 347 11.04 -21.26 -7.78
CA GLY A 347 9.72 -21.55 -8.32
C GLY A 347 9.32 -20.58 -9.43
N ALA A 348 9.50 -19.28 -9.19
CA ALA A 348 9.22 -18.24 -10.18
C ALA A 348 10.09 -18.39 -11.43
N LEU A 349 11.40 -18.61 -11.28
CA LEU A 349 12.32 -18.78 -12.40
C LEU A 349 11.96 -19.98 -13.28
N ARG A 350 11.55 -21.10 -12.66
CA ARG A 350 11.08 -22.30 -13.40
C ARG A 350 9.82 -22.02 -14.23
N LEU A 351 8.86 -21.27 -13.69
CA LEU A 351 7.64 -20.89 -14.42
C LEU A 351 7.96 -20.00 -15.62
N ILE A 352 8.87 -19.04 -15.44
CA ILE A 352 9.29 -18.11 -16.48
C ILE A 352 10.05 -18.84 -17.59
N LEU A 353 11.02 -19.70 -17.24
CA LEU A 353 11.75 -20.51 -18.21
C LEU A 353 10.79 -21.40 -19.02
N LYS A 354 9.77 -21.97 -18.37
CA LYS A 354 8.74 -22.77 -19.05
C LYS A 354 7.87 -21.96 -20.02
N GLN A 355 7.72 -20.65 -19.81
CA GLN A 355 7.03 -19.76 -20.74
C GLN A 355 7.92 -19.30 -21.90
N ILE A 356 9.21 -19.07 -21.68
CA ILE A 356 10.16 -18.62 -22.71
C ILE A 356 10.49 -19.73 -23.71
N PHE A 357 10.56 -20.99 -23.25
CA PHE A 357 10.90 -22.15 -24.07
C PHE A 357 9.69 -22.92 -24.62
N ARG A 358 8.51 -22.31 -24.60
CA ARG A 358 7.32 -22.77 -25.33
C ARG A 358 7.15 -21.89 -26.56
#